data_AF-A0A540NK65-F1
#
_entry.id   AF-A0A540NK65-F1
#
_cell.length_a   1.000
_cell.length_b   1.000
_cell.length_c   1.000
_cell.angle_alpha   90.00
_cell.angle_beta   90.00
_cell.angle_gamma   90.00
#
_symmetry.space_group_name_H-M   'P 1'
#
loop_
_entity.id
_entity.type
_entity.pdbx_description
1 polymer ?
#
loop_
_entity_poly.entity_id
_entity_poly.type
_entity_poly.pdbx_seq_one_letter_code
_entity_poly.pdbx_strand_id
1 'polypeptide(L)'
;MAASTVLFTIILLFLGLSDSSLQVQSLSFGINYGQIANNLPSPSRVAVLLQSLNVNRVKLYDADPNVLQAFANSEVDFIIGLGNEYLQSMSTDPLKAQSWIQQHVQPHLPQTKITCINVGNEVLGGTNTQLWSYLLPAMQSVYRALVNLGLSKQVAVTTAHSLTILGNSYPPSSGSFRQDLAQYIQPILSFHSQVNSPFLINAYPYFAYKDNPAEVSIEYVLFQPNSGMVDSVTNLHYDNMLDAQIDAVYSAIKVMGHSDIEVRISETGWPSKGDANEAGATPENAGIYNGNLMRKIEEKKGTPAKPQVPIDIYVFALFNEDLKPGPASERNYGLYYPNGTQVYDIGSQGYLPQLTFSADSNINASHIHLQVSEPSHCVHIIMCLLELIYSVNFLGGVRHADRSNMKNS
;
A
#
# COMPACT_ATOMS: atom_id res chain seq x y z
N MET A 1 -49.21 33.10 5.87
CA MET A 1 -48.56 32.14 6.79
C MET A 1 -48.07 30.87 6.09
N ALA A 2 -48.80 30.29 5.14
CA ALA A 2 -48.37 29.06 4.44
C ALA A 2 -47.09 29.20 3.57
N ALA A 3 -46.85 30.35 2.94
CA ALA A 3 -45.64 30.56 2.13
C ALA A 3 -44.34 30.66 2.97
N SER A 4 -44.45 31.15 4.21
CA SER A 4 -43.31 31.31 5.12
C SER A 4 -42.86 29.97 5.70
N THR A 5 -43.80 29.04 5.92
CA THR A 5 -43.49 27.69 6.40
C THR A 5 -42.79 26.87 5.32
N VAL A 6 -43.24 26.96 4.06
CA VAL A 6 -42.60 26.25 2.94
C VAL A 6 -41.16 26.72 2.71
N LEU A 7 -40.92 28.04 2.78
CA LEU A 7 -39.56 28.58 2.64
C LEU A 7 -38.64 28.12 3.79
N PHE A 8 -39.17 28.04 5.01
CA PHE A 8 -38.43 27.55 6.18
C PHE A 8 -38.13 26.04 6.08
N THR A 9 -39.06 25.24 5.55
CA THR A 9 -38.86 23.80 5.30
C THR A 9 -37.81 23.56 4.20
N ILE A 10 -37.78 24.38 3.14
CA ILE A 10 -36.77 24.29 2.08
C ILE A 10 -35.38 24.66 2.61
N ILE A 11 -35.26 25.71 3.43
CA ILE A 11 -33.97 26.10 4.04
C ILE A 11 -33.45 25.01 4.99
N LEU A 12 -34.33 24.36 5.78
CA LEU A 12 -33.96 23.22 6.63
C LEU A 12 -33.54 21.98 5.82
N LEU A 13 -34.15 21.74 4.65
CA LEU A 13 -33.74 20.67 3.73
C LEU A 13 -32.38 20.96 3.07
N PHE A 14 -32.07 22.22 2.74
CA PHE A 14 -30.76 22.60 2.20
C PHE A 14 -29.65 22.59 3.28
N LEU A 15 -29.96 22.99 4.51
CA LEU A 15 -29.03 22.89 5.65
C LEU A 15 -28.78 21.43 6.07
N GLY A 16 -29.76 20.53 5.89
CA GLY A 16 -29.61 19.09 6.12
C GLY A 16 -28.85 18.33 5.02
N LEU A 17 -28.64 18.94 3.86
CA LEU A 17 -27.88 18.37 2.73
C LEU A 17 -26.45 18.91 2.61
N SER A 18 -26.04 19.82 3.51
CA SER A 18 -24.74 20.52 3.43
C SER A 18 -23.58 19.80 4.13
N ASP A 19 -23.83 18.68 4.82
CA ASP A 19 -22.79 17.88 5.52
C ASP A 19 -22.48 16.55 4.82
N SER A 20 -22.70 16.48 3.50
CA SER A 20 -21.97 15.50 2.69
C SER A 20 -20.59 16.08 2.39
N SER A 21 -19.73 16.15 3.42
CA SER A 21 -18.29 16.16 3.14
C SER A 21 -18.07 14.94 2.25
N LEU A 22 -17.69 15.16 0.99
CA LEU A 22 -17.07 14.12 0.18
C LEU A 22 -15.82 13.72 0.96
N GLN A 23 -15.99 12.77 1.86
CA GLN A 23 -14.90 12.04 2.46
C GLN A 23 -14.36 11.25 1.28
N VAL A 24 -13.38 11.83 0.57
CA VAL A 24 -12.52 11.06 -0.31
C VAL A 24 -12.05 9.91 0.57
N GLN A 25 -12.60 8.72 0.32
CA GLN A 25 -12.34 7.56 1.13
C GLN A 25 -10.86 7.29 0.97
N SER A 26 -10.09 7.68 1.99
CA SER A 26 -8.64 7.63 1.96
C SER A 26 -8.21 6.17 1.92
N LEU A 27 -7.65 5.74 0.80
CA LEU A 27 -7.09 4.41 0.65
C LEU A 27 -5.85 4.29 1.54
N SER A 28 -5.97 3.58 2.64
CA SER A 28 -4.87 3.27 3.55
C SER A 28 -4.13 2.02 3.06
N PHE A 29 -3.08 2.18 2.26
CA PHE A 29 -2.26 1.09 1.77
C PHE A 29 -0.77 1.33 2.01
N GLY A 30 0.01 0.23 2.03
CA GLY A 30 1.46 0.30 2.07
C GLY A 30 2.06 0.38 0.68
N ILE A 31 3.20 1.05 0.53
CA ILE A 31 3.96 1.05 -0.72
C ILE A 31 5.44 0.78 -0.48
N ASN A 32 6.05 0.01 -1.38
CA ASN A 32 7.49 -0.18 -1.41
C ASN A 32 8.13 1.02 -2.11
N TYR A 33 9.00 1.73 -1.40
CA TYR A 33 9.81 2.80 -1.96
C TYR A 33 11.22 2.27 -2.24
N GLY A 34 11.37 1.63 -3.41
CA GLY A 34 12.66 1.18 -3.93
C GLY A 34 13.53 2.33 -4.40
N GLN A 35 14.84 2.19 -4.23
CA GLN A 35 15.85 3.23 -4.49
C GLN A 35 16.97 2.76 -5.43
N ILE A 36 16.82 1.62 -6.11
CA ILE A 36 17.81 1.09 -7.05
C ILE A 36 17.67 1.79 -8.42
N ALA A 37 17.90 3.10 -8.42
CA ALA A 37 17.82 3.97 -9.57
C ALA A 37 18.67 5.24 -9.39
N ASN A 38 19.01 5.93 -10.50
CA ASN A 38 19.80 7.16 -10.47
C ASN A 38 19.03 8.43 -10.86
N ASN A 39 17.73 8.32 -11.11
CA ASN A 39 16.88 9.37 -11.67
C ASN A 39 15.62 9.67 -10.82
N LEU A 40 15.55 9.13 -9.61
CA LEU A 40 14.40 9.32 -8.71
C LEU A 40 14.28 10.76 -8.20
N PRO A 41 13.07 11.22 -7.84
CA PRO A 41 12.89 12.49 -7.13
C PRO A 41 13.62 12.48 -5.78
N SER A 42 13.91 13.67 -5.25
CA SER A 42 14.45 13.78 -3.90
C SER A 42 13.46 13.23 -2.85
N PRO A 43 13.93 12.68 -1.72
CA PRO A 43 13.05 12.13 -0.70
C PRO A 43 11.98 13.09 -0.19
N SER A 44 12.26 14.39 -0.10
CA SER A 44 11.26 15.40 0.29
C SER A 44 10.13 15.54 -0.73
N ARG A 45 10.42 15.41 -2.03
CA ARG A 45 9.38 15.40 -3.07
C ARG A 45 8.56 14.12 -3.00
N VAL A 46 9.21 13.00 -2.69
CA VAL A 46 8.51 11.72 -2.48
C VAL A 46 7.61 11.77 -1.25
N ALA A 47 8.03 12.43 -0.16
CA ALA A 47 7.19 12.63 1.01
C ALA A 47 5.90 13.41 0.68
N VAL A 48 6.03 14.50 -0.11
CA VAL A 48 4.87 15.28 -0.58
C VAL A 48 3.96 14.44 -1.49
N LEU A 49 4.54 13.62 -2.38
CA LEU A 49 3.78 12.69 -3.20
C LEU A 49 2.97 11.73 -2.33
N LEU A 50 3.62 10.99 -1.44
CA LEU A 50 2.94 9.97 -0.65
C LEU A 50 1.87 10.57 0.27
N GLN A 51 2.10 11.79 0.78
CA GLN A 51 1.06 12.54 1.50
C GLN A 51 -0.14 12.85 0.61
N SER A 52 0.05 13.25 -0.66
CA SER A 52 -1.08 13.52 -1.58
C SER A 52 -1.84 12.25 -1.98
N LEU A 53 -1.20 11.09 -1.90
CA LEU A 53 -1.81 9.77 -2.09
C LEU A 53 -2.52 9.24 -0.84
N ASN A 54 -2.43 9.93 0.29
CA ASN A 54 -2.83 9.42 1.61
C ASN A 54 -2.18 8.06 1.94
N VAL A 55 -0.99 7.79 1.39
CA VAL A 55 -0.19 6.62 1.77
C VAL A 55 0.29 6.83 3.20
N ASN A 56 -0.06 5.90 4.07
CA ASN A 56 0.28 5.95 5.49
C ASN A 56 1.30 4.90 5.90
N ARG A 57 1.74 4.04 4.97
CA ARG A 57 2.72 3.00 5.24
C ARG A 57 3.74 2.92 4.11
N VAL A 58 5.02 2.92 4.46
CA VAL A 58 6.13 2.81 3.51
C VAL A 58 7.06 1.68 3.94
N LYS A 59 7.49 0.87 2.98
CA LYS A 59 8.57 -0.10 3.18
C LYS A 59 9.80 0.36 2.40
N LEU A 60 10.91 0.50 3.12
CA LEU A 60 12.25 0.71 2.58
C LEU A 60 13.05 -0.60 2.64
N TYR A 61 13.98 -0.76 1.72
CA TYR A 61 14.89 -1.91 1.66
C TYR A 61 16.19 -1.69 2.43
N ASP A 62 16.38 -0.48 2.94
CA ASP A 62 17.49 -0.06 3.78
C ASP A 62 16.97 0.84 4.93
N ALA A 63 17.88 1.62 5.53
CA ALA A 63 17.57 2.65 6.50
C ALA A 63 18.18 4.01 6.05
N ASP A 64 17.87 4.46 4.83
CA ASP A 64 18.39 5.73 4.29
C ASP A 64 17.98 6.92 5.19
N PRO A 65 18.95 7.60 5.85
CA PRO A 65 18.65 8.69 6.75
C PRO A 65 18.05 9.90 6.05
N ASN A 66 18.31 10.10 4.74
CA ASN A 66 17.73 11.20 3.98
C ASN A 66 16.24 10.99 3.78
N VAL A 67 15.82 9.74 3.52
CA VAL A 67 14.41 9.39 3.42
C VAL A 67 13.74 9.50 4.77
N LEU A 68 14.29 8.87 5.80
CA LEU A 68 13.70 8.91 7.14
C LEU A 68 13.57 10.34 7.66
N GLN A 69 14.55 11.22 7.41
CA GLN A 69 14.48 12.63 7.77
C GLN A 69 13.43 13.41 6.96
N ALA A 70 13.25 13.11 5.68
CA ALA A 70 12.26 13.77 4.83
C ALA A 70 10.80 13.48 5.25
N PHE A 71 10.58 12.33 5.91
CA PHE A 71 9.28 11.92 6.44
C PHE A 71 9.07 12.24 7.92
N ALA A 72 9.97 13.02 8.55
CA ALA A 72 9.81 13.45 9.93
C ALA A 72 8.48 14.22 10.12
N ASN A 73 7.70 13.80 11.12
CA ASN A 73 6.37 14.31 11.48
C ASN A 73 5.29 14.12 10.40
N SER A 74 5.50 13.18 9.46
CA SER A 74 4.51 12.87 8.40
C SER A 74 3.40 11.89 8.84
N GLU A 75 3.51 11.32 10.04
CA GLU A 75 2.66 10.25 10.58
C GLU A 75 2.66 8.92 9.79
N VAL A 76 3.48 8.81 8.72
CA VAL A 76 3.66 7.59 7.92
C VAL A 76 4.46 6.54 8.70
N ASP A 77 3.94 5.31 8.76
CA ASP A 77 4.61 4.17 9.37
C ASP A 77 5.64 3.56 8.42
N PHE A 78 6.84 3.32 8.92
CA PHE A 78 7.96 2.73 8.17
C PHE A 78 8.28 1.31 8.61
N ILE A 79 8.33 0.42 7.62
CA ILE A 79 9.18 -0.78 7.68
C ILE A 79 10.50 -0.41 7.03
N ILE A 80 11.62 -0.59 7.74
CA ILE A 80 12.97 -0.38 7.19
C ILE A 80 13.69 -1.70 7.02
N GLY A 81 14.60 -1.78 6.06
CA GLY A 81 15.36 -2.97 5.75
C GLY A 81 16.70 -3.03 6.47
N LEU A 82 17.05 -4.19 6.99
CA LEU A 82 18.42 -4.57 7.32
C LEU A 82 18.86 -5.60 6.28
N GLY A 83 19.78 -5.19 5.39
CA GLY A 83 20.17 -5.95 4.21
C GLY A 83 20.79 -7.32 4.51
N ASN A 84 20.73 -8.21 3.52
CA ASN A 84 21.22 -9.59 3.61
C ASN A 84 22.72 -9.67 3.96
N GLU A 85 23.50 -8.67 3.55
CA GLU A 85 24.92 -8.50 3.82
C GLU A 85 25.25 -8.36 5.31
N TYR A 86 24.29 -7.90 6.13
CA TYR A 86 24.49 -7.74 7.56
C TYR A 86 24.25 -9.03 8.35
N LEU A 87 23.52 -10.01 7.79
CA LEU A 87 23.03 -11.18 8.54
C LEU A 87 24.15 -11.92 9.27
N GLN A 88 25.28 -12.18 8.61
CA GLN A 88 26.41 -12.84 9.24
C GLN A 88 26.91 -12.04 10.45
N SER A 89 27.17 -10.74 10.29
CA SER A 89 27.68 -9.90 11.38
C SER A 89 26.70 -9.76 12.56
N MET A 90 25.40 -9.65 12.27
CA MET A 90 24.35 -9.56 13.28
C MET A 90 24.15 -10.89 14.02
N SER A 91 24.36 -12.01 13.33
CA SER A 91 24.24 -13.35 13.89
C SER A 91 25.37 -13.70 14.87
N THR A 92 26.56 -13.14 14.68
CA THR A 92 27.76 -13.51 15.44
C THR A 92 28.16 -12.50 16.51
N ASP A 93 27.78 -11.23 16.38
CA ASP A 93 28.12 -10.18 17.32
C ASP A 93 26.89 -9.32 17.68
N PRO A 94 26.30 -9.54 18.87
CA PRO A 94 25.15 -8.76 19.33
C PRO A 94 25.38 -7.24 19.44
N LEU A 95 26.63 -6.80 19.61
CA LEU A 95 26.95 -5.38 19.66
C LEU A 95 26.79 -4.71 18.29
N LYS A 96 26.87 -5.47 17.19
CA LYS A 96 26.60 -4.96 15.84
C LYS A 96 25.14 -4.56 15.68
N ALA A 97 24.22 -5.38 16.18
CA ALA A 97 22.78 -5.09 16.12
C ALA A 97 22.44 -3.82 16.92
N GLN A 98 23.00 -3.70 18.13
CA GLN A 98 22.82 -2.50 18.96
C GLN A 98 23.40 -1.25 18.31
N SER A 99 24.62 -1.33 17.77
CA SER A 99 25.26 -0.20 17.09
C SER A 99 24.46 0.22 15.85
N TRP A 100 23.95 -0.74 15.07
CA TRP A 100 23.13 -0.47 13.90
C TRP A 100 21.84 0.26 14.27
N ILE A 101 21.11 -0.17 15.30
CA ILE A 101 19.89 0.50 15.76
C ILE A 101 20.19 1.91 16.28
N GLN A 102 21.27 2.08 17.04
CA GLN A 102 21.71 3.39 17.53
C GLN A 102 22.07 4.36 16.41
N GLN A 103 22.61 3.84 15.30
CA GLN A 103 23.05 4.64 14.17
C GLN A 103 21.92 4.94 13.16
N HIS A 104 21.05 3.96 12.89
CA HIS A 104 20.11 4.00 11.77
C HIS A 104 18.64 4.14 12.17
N VAL A 105 18.31 3.92 13.45
CA VAL A 105 16.91 3.93 13.92
C VAL A 105 16.69 5.02 14.96
N GLN A 106 17.43 4.99 16.07
CA GLN A 106 17.25 5.93 17.18
C GLN A 106 17.30 7.40 16.78
N PRO A 107 18.18 7.86 15.87
CA PRO A 107 18.26 9.28 15.52
C PRO A 107 16.99 9.84 14.87
N HIS A 108 16.15 8.97 14.31
CA HIS A 108 14.91 9.35 13.63
C HIS A 108 13.67 9.23 14.52
N LEU A 109 13.79 8.58 15.68
CA LEU A 109 12.67 8.41 16.61
C LEU A 109 12.59 9.57 17.62
N PRO A 110 11.37 10.05 17.97
CA PRO A 110 10.07 9.59 17.49
C PRO A 110 9.54 10.32 16.24
N GLN A 111 10.30 11.29 15.69
CA GLN A 111 9.81 12.15 14.61
C GLN A 111 9.36 11.37 13.37
N THR A 112 10.06 10.30 13.02
CA THR A 112 9.68 9.39 11.94
C THR A 112 9.19 8.08 12.56
N LYS A 113 7.99 7.64 12.21
CA LYS A 113 7.37 6.44 12.80
C LYS A 113 7.95 5.16 12.20
N ILE A 114 9.14 4.76 12.64
CA ILE A 114 9.68 3.44 12.33
C ILE A 114 8.95 2.43 13.22
N THR A 115 8.18 1.52 12.62
CA THR A 115 7.36 0.53 13.33
C THR A 115 7.89 -0.89 13.19
N CYS A 116 8.76 -1.15 12.21
CA CYS A 116 9.33 -2.47 11.99
C CYS A 116 10.71 -2.44 11.34
N ILE A 117 11.58 -3.37 11.76
CA ILE A 117 12.82 -3.72 11.06
C ILE A 117 12.62 -5.08 10.36
N ASN A 118 12.70 -5.08 9.04
CA ASN A 118 12.72 -6.27 8.21
C ASN A 118 14.16 -6.77 8.06
N VAL A 119 14.50 -7.86 8.75
CA VAL A 119 15.83 -8.47 8.79
C VAL A 119 15.99 -9.44 7.62
N GLY A 120 16.74 -9.02 6.62
CA GLY A 120 16.90 -9.72 5.36
C GLY A 120 15.66 -9.69 4.46
N ASN A 121 15.85 -10.01 3.19
CA ASN A 121 14.80 -10.10 2.19
C ASN A 121 14.99 -11.37 1.35
N GLU A 122 13.96 -12.21 1.31
CA GLU A 122 13.88 -13.46 0.55
C GLU A 122 15.04 -14.45 0.78
N VAL A 123 15.68 -14.38 1.96
CA VAL A 123 16.90 -15.13 2.29
C VAL A 123 16.76 -16.63 2.05
N LEU A 124 15.65 -17.22 2.47
CA LEU A 124 15.38 -18.66 2.35
C LEU A 124 15.00 -19.09 0.92
N GLY A 125 14.65 -18.15 0.04
CA GLY A 125 14.45 -18.39 -1.38
C GLY A 125 15.74 -18.24 -2.20
N GLY A 126 16.79 -17.63 -1.63
CA GLY A 126 18.06 -17.39 -2.30
C GLY A 126 18.97 -18.61 -2.41
N THR A 127 19.99 -18.50 -3.25
CA THR A 127 20.97 -19.58 -3.52
C THR A 127 22.09 -19.67 -2.49
N ASN A 128 22.31 -18.62 -1.69
CA ASN A 128 23.33 -18.61 -0.66
C ASN A 128 22.82 -19.26 0.63
N THR A 129 22.95 -20.57 0.71
CA THR A 129 22.47 -21.39 1.84
C THR A 129 23.13 -21.06 3.18
N GLN A 130 24.31 -20.43 3.16
CA GLN A 130 24.96 -19.98 4.40
C GLN A 130 24.12 -18.92 5.12
N LEU A 131 23.49 -18.01 4.37
CA LEU A 131 22.62 -16.96 4.92
C LEU A 131 21.39 -17.52 5.65
N TRP A 132 20.91 -18.71 5.26
CA TRP A 132 19.77 -19.37 5.92
C TRP A 132 20.04 -19.60 7.41
N SER A 133 21.26 -20.02 7.75
CA SER A 133 21.66 -20.25 9.14
C SER A 133 21.89 -18.98 9.95
N TYR A 134 22.11 -17.84 9.29
CA TYR A 134 22.32 -16.55 9.94
C TYR A 134 21.03 -15.77 10.20
N LEU A 135 19.95 -16.08 9.47
CA LEU A 135 18.72 -15.30 9.49
C LEU A 135 18.11 -15.20 10.90
N LEU A 136 17.75 -16.33 11.51
CA LEU A 136 17.12 -16.30 12.83
C LEU A 136 18.03 -15.72 13.92
N PRO A 137 19.32 -16.10 14.04
CA PRO A 137 20.20 -15.46 15.00
C PRO A 137 20.29 -13.94 14.81
N ALA A 138 20.33 -13.44 13.57
CA ALA A 138 20.32 -12.01 13.28
C ALA A 138 19.01 -11.35 13.75
N MET A 139 17.84 -11.95 13.46
CA MET A 139 16.53 -11.46 13.95
C MET A 139 16.50 -11.38 15.48
N GLN A 140 16.97 -12.41 16.16
CA GLN A 140 17.05 -12.43 17.62
C GLN A 140 18.01 -11.37 18.18
N SER A 141 19.13 -11.13 17.50
CA SER A 141 20.11 -10.11 17.86
C SER A 141 19.50 -8.70 17.79
N VAL A 142 18.82 -8.39 16.69
CA VAL A 142 18.10 -7.12 16.48
C VAL A 142 17.01 -6.94 17.53
N TYR A 143 16.20 -7.98 17.78
CA TYR A 143 15.14 -7.90 18.79
C TYR A 143 15.69 -7.66 20.20
N ARG A 144 16.73 -8.39 20.62
CA ARG A 144 17.39 -8.17 21.92
C ARG A 144 17.95 -6.76 22.03
N ALA A 145 18.55 -6.24 20.97
CA ALA A 145 19.06 -4.88 20.96
C ALA A 145 17.92 -3.84 21.09
N LEU A 146 16.77 -4.04 20.42
CA LEU A 146 15.58 -3.20 20.63
C LEU A 146 15.07 -3.27 22.07
N VAL A 147 15.05 -4.46 22.68
CA VAL A 147 14.67 -4.63 24.10
C VAL A 147 15.64 -3.84 25.00
N ASN A 148 16.95 -4.00 24.80
CA ASN A 148 17.98 -3.33 25.61
C ASN A 148 17.90 -1.80 25.50
N LEU A 149 17.52 -1.28 24.33
CA LEU A 149 17.35 0.14 24.07
C LEU A 149 15.95 0.67 24.47
N GLY A 150 15.05 -0.19 24.96
CA GLY A 150 13.69 0.18 25.35
C GLY A 150 12.74 0.46 24.17
N LEU A 151 13.09 0.01 22.97
CA LEU A 151 12.36 0.28 21.72
C LEU A 151 11.44 -0.87 21.27
N SER A 152 11.52 -2.04 21.90
CA SER A 152 10.78 -3.24 21.46
C SER A 152 9.26 -3.14 21.51
N LYS A 153 8.71 -2.13 22.20
CA LYS A 153 7.26 -1.83 22.20
C LYS A 153 6.83 -0.97 21.00
N GLN A 154 7.78 -0.28 20.37
CA GLN A 154 7.54 0.63 19.25
C GLN A 154 7.95 0.00 17.92
N VAL A 155 9.05 -0.75 17.91
CA VAL A 155 9.66 -1.32 16.72
C VAL A 155 9.61 -2.84 16.78
N ALA A 156 8.89 -3.47 15.87
CA ALA A 156 8.84 -4.92 15.70
C ALA A 156 10.03 -5.43 14.88
N VAL A 157 10.31 -6.73 14.96
CA VAL A 157 11.29 -7.43 14.09
C VAL A 157 10.58 -8.50 13.28
N THR A 158 10.83 -8.51 11.98
CA THR A 158 10.31 -9.53 11.05
C THR A 158 11.35 -9.86 9.97
N THR A 159 10.98 -10.71 9.03
CA THR A 159 11.71 -11.00 7.80
C THR A 159 10.70 -11.28 6.67
N ALA A 160 11.04 -10.88 5.45
CA ALA A 160 10.21 -11.05 4.27
C ALA A 160 10.64 -12.27 3.46
N HIS A 161 9.66 -13.09 3.07
CA HIS A 161 9.90 -14.33 2.35
C HIS A 161 9.27 -14.32 0.95
N SER A 162 10.01 -14.81 -0.05
CA SER A 162 9.45 -15.20 -1.34
C SER A 162 8.49 -16.38 -1.17
N LEU A 163 7.45 -16.51 -1.99
CA LEU A 163 6.62 -17.71 -2.05
C LEU A 163 7.39 -18.99 -2.46
N THR A 164 8.61 -18.87 -2.98
CA THR A 164 9.49 -20.00 -3.30
C THR A 164 9.90 -20.85 -2.09
N ILE A 165 9.58 -20.42 -0.87
CA ILE A 165 9.75 -21.23 0.35
C ILE A 165 8.66 -22.31 0.50
N LEU A 166 7.56 -22.24 -0.25
CA LEU A 166 6.52 -23.25 -0.26
C LEU A 166 6.96 -24.46 -1.11
N GLY A 167 6.74 -25.65 -0.56
CA GLY A 167 6.91 -26.92 -1.28
C GLY A 167 5.64 -27.36 -1.96
N ASN A 168 4.50 -27.17 -1.29
CA ASN A 168 3.17 -27.34 -1.89
C ASN A 168 2.34 -26.07 -1.64
N SER A 169 1.52 -25.71 -2.63
CA SER A 169 0.60 -24.57 -2.56
C SER A 169 -0.75 -24.83 -3.23
N TYR A 170 -0.95 -26.03 -3.82
CA TYR A 170 -2.19 -26.39 -4.47
C TYR A 170 -2.72 -27.77 -4.02
N PRO A 171 -4.00 -27.87 -3.61
CA PRO A 171 -4.89 -26.75 -3.34
C PRO A 171 -4.38 -25.94 -2.10
N PRO A 172 -4.81 -24.68 -1.88
CA PRO A 172 -4.30 -23.82 -0.80
C PRO A 172 -4.29 -24.47 0.59
N SER A 173 -5.32 -25.25 0.94
CA SER A 173 -5.40 -25.99 2.20
C SER A 173 -4.31 -27.05 2.42
N SER A 174 -3.63 -27.46 1.34
CA SER A 174 -2.50 -28.40 1.36
C SER A 174 -1.15 -27.69 1.38
N GLY A 175 -1.15 -26.37 1.59
CA GLY A 175 0.04 -25.53 1.69
C GLY A 175 1.04 -26.07 2.70
N SER A 176 2.30 -26.18 2.29
CA SER A 176 3.40 -26.63 3.15
C SER A 176 4.72 -25.97 2.73
N PHE A 177 5.59 -25.71 3.70
CA PHE A 177 6.94 -25.23 3.40
C PHE A 177 7.80 -26.35 2.81
N ARG A 178 8.81 -25.99 2.03
CA ARG A 178 9.79 -26.95 1.51
C ARG A 178 10.47 -27.70 2.65
N GLN A 179 10.65 -29.00 2.47
CA GLN A 179 11.20 -29.88 3.51
C GLN A 179 12.63 -29.51 3.92
N ASP A 180 13.45 -29.04 2.98
CA ASP A 180 14.84 -28.64 3.24
C ASP A 180 14.94 -27.34 4.07
N LEU A 181 13.91 -26.50 4.00
CA LEU A 181 13.81 -25.25 4.75
C LEU A 181 13.15 -25.41 6.12
N ALA A 182 12.49 -26.54 6.40
CA ALA A 182 11.71 -26.76 7.62
C ALA A 182 12.52 -26.50 8.90
N GLN A 183 13.80 -26.91 8.93
CA GLN A 183 14.70 -26.70 10.06
C GLN A 183 14.98 -25.22 10.38
N TYR A 184 14.84 -24.33 9.38
CA TYR A 184 15.04 -22.89 9.53
C TYR A 184 13.70 -22.16 9.79
N ILE A 185 12.63 -22.58 9.10
CA ILE A 185 11.32 -21.92 9.20
C ILE A 185 10.66 -22.21 10.54
N GLN A 186 10.68 -23.45 11.04
CA GLN A 186 10.06 -23.81 12.32
C GLN A 186 10.49 -22.88 13.47
N PRO A 187 11.80 -22.67 13.73
CA PRO A 187 12.22 -21.77 14.81
C PRO A 187 12.00 -20.28 14.49
N ILE A 188 11.90 -19.88 13.21
CA ILE A 188 11.48 -18.51 12.82
C ILE A 188 10.01 -18.28 13.17
N LEU A 189 9.11 -19.24 12.88
CA LEU A 189 7.71 -19.16 13.29
C LEU A 189 7.57 -19.11 14.82
N SER A 190 8.36 -19.92 15.53
CA SER A 190 8.41 -19.88 16.99
C SER A 190 8.83 -18.51 17.51
N PHE A 191 9.78 -17.85 16.85
CA PHE A 191 10.19 -16.49 17.17
C PHE A 191 9.05 -15.49 16.92
N HIS A 192 8.41 -15.51 15.74
CA HIS A 192 7.27 -14.63 15.42
C HIS A 192 6.15 -14.73 16.46
N SER A 193 5.79 -15.95 16.85
CA SER A 193 4.81 -16.23 17.91
C SER A 193 5.24 -15.64 19.26
N GLN A 194 6.50 -15.83 19.66
CA GLN A 194 7.03 -15.34 20.95
C GLN A 194 7.08 -13.80 21.04
N VAL A 195 7.38 -13.11 19.95
CA VAL A 195 7.50 -11.65 19.93
C VAL A 195 6.27 -10.95 19.35
N ASN A 196 5.22 -11.71 19.02
CA ASN A 196 3.99 -11.24 18.40
C ASN A 196 4.25 -10.37 17.14
N SER A 197 5.10 -10.86 16.24
CA SER A 197 5.41 -10.16 14.98
C SER A 197 4.82 -10.88 13.76
N PRO A 198 4.47 -10.15 12.69
CA PRO A 198 3.87 -10.75 11.51
C PRO A 198 4.90 -11.53 10.69
N PHE A 199 4.42 -12.52 9.94
CA PHE A 199 5.16 -13.22 8.90
C PHE A 199 4.94 -12.52 7.55
N LEU A 200 6.00 -11.93 7.00
CA LEU A 200 5.91 -11.17 5.76
C LEU A 200 6.15 -12.06 4.53
N ILE A 201 5.30 -11.94 3.53
CA ILE A 201 5.46 -12.63 2.24
C ILE A 201 5.46 -11.65 1.06
N ASN A 202 6.36 -11.91 0.12
CA ASN A 202 6.38 -11.32 -1.21
C ASN A 202 5.57 -12.25 -2.13
N ALA A 203 4.35 -11.84 -2.50
CA ALA A 203 3.39 -12.67 -3.21
C ALA A 203 3.03 -12.05 -4.56
N TYR A 204 3.41 -12.73 -5.65
CA TYR A 204 3.24 -12.22 -7.00
C TYR A 204 2.50 -13.24 -7.88
N PRO A 205 1.18 -13.09 -8.07
CA PRO A 205 0.42 -13.86 -9.07
C PRO A 205 1.03 -13.78 -10.48
N TYR A 206 1.68 -12.66 -10.80
CA TYR A 206 2.41 -12.46 -12.05
C TYR A 206 3.36 -13.61 -12.40
N PHE A 207 4.16 -14.10 -11.43
CA PHE A 207 5.15 -15.14 -11.74
C PHE A 207 4.50 -16.47 -12.14
N ALA A 208 3.38 -16.84 -11.51
CA ALA A 208 2.65 -18.04 -11.89
C ALA A 208 2.10 -17.95 -13.32
N TYR A 209 1.56 -16.79 -13.70
CA TYR A 209 1.10 -16.56 -15.08
C TYR A 209 2.26 -16.53 -16.07
N LYS A 210 3.34 -15.81 -15.76
CA LYS A 210 4.54 -15.73 -16.60
C LYS A 210 5.10 -17.12 -16.92
N ASP A 211 5.16 -17.99 -15.92
CA ASP A 211 5.74 -19.33 -16.06
C ASP A 211 4.82 -20.32 -16.78
N ASN A 212 3.49 -20.14 -16.69
CA ASN A 212 2.53 -21.05 -17.31
C ASN A 212 1.26 -20.34 -17.82
N PRO A 213 1.38 -19.47 -18.84
CA PRO A 213 0.25 -18.65 -19.33
C PRO A 213 -0.82 -19.46 -20.08
N ALA A 214 -0.53 -20.71 -20.42
CA ALA A 214 -1.47 -21.61 -21.08
C ALA A 214 -2.46 -22.28 -20.10
N GLU A 215 -2.05 -22.47 -18.83
CA GLU A 215 -2.86 -23.13 -17.80
C GLU A 215 -3.37 -22.14 -16.74
N VAL A 216 -2.60 -21.08 -16.45
CA VAL A 216 -3.01 -20.04 -15.51
C VAL A 216 -3.82 -18.98 -16.25
N SER A 217 -5.12 -18.87 -15.93
CA SER A 217 -5.99 -17.82 -16.46
C SER A 217 -5.47 -16.43 -16.08
N ILE A 218 -5.37 -15.54 -17.06
CA ILE A 218 -5.00 -14.14 -16.83
C ILE A 218 -6.04 -13.45 -15.95
N GLU A 219 -7.32 -13.75 -16.13
CA GLU A 219 -8.41 -13.18 -15.35
C GLU A 219 -8.29 -13.53 -13.86
N TYR A 220 -7.91 -14.78 -13.56
CA TYR A 220 -7.72 -15.26 -12.19
C TYR A 220 -6.57 -14.57 -11.45
N VAL A 221 -5.49 -14.22 -12.15
CA VAL A 221 -4.34 -13.50 -11.56
C VAL A 221 -4.50 -11.99 -11.56
N LEU A 222 -5.46 -11.45 -12.33
CA LEU A 222 -5.76 -10.02 -12.42
C LEU A 222 -7.01 -9.59 -11.63
N PHE A 223 -7.58 -10.47 -10.79
CA PHE A 223 -8.82 -10.23 -10.04
C PHE A 223 -10.03 -9.89 -10.95
N GLN A 224 -10.03 -10.39 -12.19
CA GLN A 224 -11.15 -10.20 -13.11
C GLN A 224 -12.17 -11.32 -12.97
N PRO A 225 -13.44 -11.13 -13.40
CA PRO A 225 -14.45 -12.19 -13.36
C PRO A 225 -13.96 -13.46 -14.07
N ASN A 226 -13.94 -14.57 -13.33
CA ASN A 226 -13.50 -15.89 -13.81
C ASN A 226 -14.20 -17.00 -13.02
N SER A 227 -13.95 -18.28 -13.37
CA SER A 227 -14.55 -19.41 -12.64
C SER A 227 -13.98 -19.63 -11.24
N GLY A 228 -12.84 -19.03 -10.94
CA GLY A 228 -12.03 -19.28 -9.76
C GLY A 228 -11.54 -20.71 -9.68
N MET A 229 -11.09 -21.09 -8.49
CA MET A 229 -10.83 -22.48 -8.12
C MET A 229 -11.57 -22.84 -6.83
N VAL A 230 -11.96 -24.11 -6.69
CA VAL A 230 -12.50 -24.65 -5.44
C VAL A 230 -11.45 -25.55 -4.82
N ASP A 231 -11.08 -25.24 -3.59
CA ASP A 231 -10.20 -26.09 -2.79
C ASP A 231 -10.92 -27.40 -2.46
N SER A 232 -10.37 -28.52 -2.94
CA SER A 232 -11.03 -29.84 -2.87
C SER A 232 -11.15 -30.42 -1.46
N VAL A 233 -10.43 -29.88 -0.48
CA VAL A 233 -10.44 -30.36 0.91
C VAL A 233 -11.38 -29.52 1.76
N THR A 234 -11.32 -28.21 1.61
CA THR A 234 -12.06 -27.25 2.44
C THR A 234 -13.36 -26.76 1.80
N ASN A 235 -13.54 -26.97 0.50
CA ASN A 235 -14.60 -26.40 -0.33
C ASN A 235 -14.62 -24.87 -0.37
N LEU A 236 -13.52 -24.22 0.03
CA LEU A 236 -13.36 -22.77 -0.11
C LEU A 236 -13.17 -22.43 -1.59
N HIS A 237 -13.90 -21.42 -2.05
CA HIS A 237 -13.77 -20.88 -3.40
C HIS A 237 -12.83 -19.67 -3.38
N TYR A 238 -11.86 -19.68 -4.29
CA TYR A 238 -10.92 -18.57 -4.50
C TYR A 238 -11.19 -18.01 -5.90
N ASP A 239 -11.62 -16.76 -5.95
CA ASP A 239 -11.88 -16.03 -7.20
C ASP A 239 -10.60 -15.36 -7.75
N ASN A 240 -9.54 -15.29 -6.96
CA ASN A 240 -8.24 -14.73 -7.35
C ASN A 240 -7.05 -15.51 -6.75
N MET A 241 -5.92 -15.45 -7.44
CA MET A 241 -4.71 -16.18 -7.04
C MET A 241 -4.04 -15.61 -5.77
N LEU A 242 -4.10 -14.30 -5.53
CA LEU A 242 -3.43 -13.71 -4.37
C LEU A 242 -4.00 -14.28 -3.05
N ASP A 243 -5.32 -14.42 -2.97
CA ASP A 243 -5.98 -15.03 -1.81
C ASP A 243 -5.59 -16.50 -1.64
N ALA A 244 -5.51 -17.26 -2.74
CA ALA A 244 -5.06 -18.64 -2.73
C ALA A 244 -3.60 -18.76 -2.25
N GLN A 245 -2.71 -17.85 -2.66
CA GLN A 245 -1.31 -17.81 -2.21
C GLN A 245 -1.20 -17.48 -0.71
N ILE A 246 -1.97 -16.52 -0.21
CA ILE A 246 -1.99 -16.17 1.21
C ILE A 246 -2.48 -17.35 2.06
N ASP A 247 -3.57 -18.01 1.65
CA ASP A 247 -4.13 -19.14 2.40
C ASP A 247 -3.26 -20.40 2.32
N ALA A 248 -2.48 -20.57 1.25
CA ALA A 248 -1.43 -21.58 1.19
C ALA A 248 -0.35 -21.35 2.25
N VAL A 249 0.06 -20.10 2.47
CA VAL A 249 1.02 -19.75 3.52
C VAL A 249 0.41 -19.97 4.91
N TYR A 250 -0.83 -19.52 5.15
CA TYR A 250 -1.51 -19.82 6.43
C TYR A 250 -1.60 -21.32 6.70
N SER A 251 -1.89 -22.12 5.68
CA SER A 251 -1.94 -23.58 5.79
C SER A 251 -0.56 -24.16 6.12
N ALA A 252 0.50 -23.68 5.48
CA ALA A 252 1.87 -24.10 5.77
C ALA A 252 2.31 -23.77 7.20
N ILE A 253 1.98 -22.57 7.69
CA ILE A 253 2.23 -22.15 9.08
C ILE A 253 1.45 -23.04 10.06
N LYS A 254 0.20 -23.36 9.74
CA LYS A 254 -0.65 -24.25 10.55
C LYS A 254 -0.11 -25.67 10.64
N VAL A 255 0.42 -26.22 9.55
CA VAL A 255 1.10 -27.54 9.54
C VAL A 255 2.31 -27.54 10.48
N MET A 256 3.00 -26.42 10.60
CA MET A 256 4.13 -26.23 11.54
C MET A 256 3.69 -25.92 12.99
N GLY A 257 2.39 -26.02 13.29
CA GLY A 257 1.85 -25.90 14.65
C GLY A 257 1.49 -24.49 15.11
N HIS A 258 1.49 -23.50 14.20
CA HIS A 258 1.19 -22.11 14.52
C HIS A 258 -0.14 -21.66 13.90
N SER A 259 -0.98 -20.97 14.66
CA SER A 259 -2.26 -20.43 14.18
C SER A 259 -2.51 -18.98 14.62
N ASP A 260 -1.58 -18.48 15.42
CA ASP A 260 -1.50 -17.17 16.07
C ASP A 260 -0.68 -16.15 15.26
N ILE A 261 0.06 -16.61 14.25
CA ILE A 261 0.92 -15.74 13.44
C ILE A 261 0.09 -15.14 12.29
N GLU A 262 0.07 -13.81 12.24
CA GLU A 262 -0.52 -13.03 11.15
C GLU A 262 0.40 -13.06 9.91
N VAL A 263 -0.17 -13.29 8.74
CA VAL A 263 0.53 -13.16 7.44
C VAL A 263 0.20 -11.82 6.83
N ARG A 264 1.23 -11.07 6.42
CA ARG A 264 1.07 -9.80 5.69
C ARG A 264 1.85 -9.83 4.38
N ILE A 265 1.35 -9.11 3.38
CA ILE A 265 2.01 -8.97 2.08
C ILE A 265 3.03 -7.83 2.15
N SER A 266 4.31 -8.16 2.15
CA SER A 266 5.39 -7.16 2.08
C SER A 266 5.65 -6.66 0.67
N GLU A 267 5.28 -7.44 -0.35
CA GLU A 267 5.36 -7.04 -1.74
C GLU A 267 4.34 -7.77 -2.59
N THR A 268 3.68 -7.02 -3.46
CA THR A 268 2.93 -7.58 -4.59
C THR A 268 2.75 -6.50 -5.66
N GLY A 269 2.76 -6.89 -6.92
CA GLY A 269 2.67 -5.95 -8.03
C GLY A 269 2.71 -6.66 -9.37
N TRP A 270 2.69 -5.88 -10.45
CA TRP A 270 2.71 -6.38 -11.81
C TRP A 270 3.55 -5.48 -12.71
N PRO A 271 4.52 -6.02 -13.47
CA PRO A 271 5.39 -5.20 -14.30
C PRO A 271 4.67 -4.71 -15.55
N SER A 272 4.89 -3.45 -15.90
CA SER A 272 4.33 -2.81 -17.10
C SER A 272 5.08 -3.13 -18.39
N LYS A 273 6.26 -3.74 -18.29
CA LYS A 273 7.08 -4.11 -19.45
C LYS A 273 8.06 -5.20 -19.05
N GLY A 274 8.18 -6.22 -19.87
CA GLY A 274 9.16 -7.31 -19.69
C GLY A 274 9.96 -7.60 -20.96
N ASP A 275 10.87 -8.56 -20.85
CA ASP A 275 11.54 -9.19 -21.99
C ASP A 275 10.55 -10.04 -22.82
N ALA A 276 10.97 -10.51 -23.99
CA ALA A 276 10.10 -11.25 -24.90
C ALA A 276 9.51 -12.55 -24.31
N ASN A 277 10.15 -13.12 -23.29
CA ASN A 277 9.70 -14.33 -22.58
C ASN A 277 8.95 -14.03 -21.27
N GLU A 278 8.62 -12.76 -21.01
CA GLU A 278 7.93 -12.33 -19.80
C GLU A 278 6.45 -12.07 -20.10
N ALA A 279 5.71 -13.17 -20.33
CA ALA A 279 4.30 -13.12 -20.70
C ALA A 279 3.47 -12.32 -19.68
N GLY A 280 2.59 -11.47 -20.20
CA GLY A 280 1.68 -10.66 -19.39
C GLY A 280 2.26 -9.34 -18.86
N ALA A 281 3.56 -9.06 -19.02
CA ALA A 281 4.17 -7.80 -18.59
C ALA A 281 3.84 -6.64 -19.56
N THR A 282 2.65 -6.05 -19.38
CA THR A 282 2.14 -4.93 -20.21
C THR A 282 1.58 -3.82 -19.32
N PRO A 283 1.53 -2.55 -19.79
CA PRO A 283 0.94 -1.47 -19.00
C PRO A 283 -0.55 -1.70 -18.71
N GLU A 284 -1.27 -2.35 -19.63
CA GLU A 284 -2.68 -2.71 -19.46
C GLU A 284 -2.88 -3.69 -18.30
N ASN A 285 -2.14 -4.81 -18.29
CA ASN A 285 -2.25 -5.80 -17.21
C ASN A 285 -1.77 -5.22 -15.86
N ALA A 286 -0.73 -4.38 -15.88
CA ALA A 286 -0.25 -3.71 -14.67
C ALA A 286 -1.30 -2.75 -14.09
N GLY A 287 -1.98 -1.98 -14.96
CA GLY A 287 -3.09 -1.12 -14.56
C GLY A 287 -4.27 -1.91 -13.98
N ILE A 288 -4.65 -3.02 -14.61
CA ILE A 288 -5.72 -3.90 -14.11
C ILE A 288 -5.35 -4.51 -12.76
N TYR A 289 -4.15 -5.11 -12.64
CA TYR A 289 -3.72 -5.76 -11.41
C TYR A 289 -3.69 -4.78 -10.24
N ASN A 290 -2.95 -3.67 -10.39
CA ASN A 290 -2.77 -2.71 -9.31
C ASN A 290 -4.07 -1.94 -9.00
N GLY A 291 -4.90 -1.65 -10.00
CA GLY A 291 -6.21 -1.05 -9.78
C GLY A 291 -7.17 -1.96 -8.99
N ASN A 292 -7.22 -3.24 -9.32
CA ASN A 292 -8.04 -4.20 -8.57
C ASN A 292 -7.46 -4.52 -7.19
N LEU A 293 -6.13 -4.51 -7.05
CA LEU A 293 -5.47 -4.62 -5.76
C LEU A 293 -5.84 -3.47 -4.83
N MET A 294 -5.85 -2.21 -5.32
CA MET A 294 -6.30 -1.07 -4.52
C MET A 294 -7.74 -1.25 -4.05
N ARG A 295 -8.65 -1.67 -4.95
CA ARG A 295 -10.04 -1.98 -4.60
C ARG A 295 -10.14 -3.06 -3.52
N LYS A 296 -9.34 -4.13 -3.64
CA LYS A 296 -9.29 -5.20 -2.64
C LYS A 296 -8.85 -4.68 -1.26
N ILE A 297 -7.85 -3.80 -1.22
CA ILE A 297 -7.38 -3.16 0.03
C ILE A 297 -8.49 -2.30 0.64
N GLU A 298 -9.22 -1.56 -0.19
CA GLU A 298 -10.36 -0.72 0.21
C GLU A 298 -11.53 -1.51 0.80
N GLU A 299 -11.81 -2.69 0.24
CA GLU A 299 -12.87 -3.57 0.74
C GLU A 299 -12.60 -4.08 2.16
N LYS A 300 -11.33 -4.07 2.61
CA LYS A 300 -10.89 -4.55 3.93
C LYS A 300 -11.34 -5.97 4.25
N LYS A 301 -11.57 -6.78 3.22
CA LYS A 301 -11.91 -8.20 3.35
C LYS A 301 -10.64 -9.03 3.47
N GLY A 302 -10.72 -10.07 4.28
CA GLY A 302 -9.69 -11.11 4.31
C GLY A 302 -9.76 -12.06 3.13
N THR A 303 -9.05 -13.17 3.25
CA THR A 303 -9.08 -14.30 2.32
C THR A 303 -10.25 -15.25 2.62
N PRO A 304 -10.59 -16.21 1.74
CA PRO A 304 -11.58 -17.24 2.03
C PRO A 304 -11.35 -18.02 3.34
N ALA A 305 -10.11 -18.37 3.70
CA ALA A 305 -9.83 -19.09 4.95
C ALA A 305 -9.72 -18.15 6.18
N LYS A 306 -9.52 -16.84 5.98
CA LYS A 306 -9.40 -15.84 7.04
C LYS A 306 -10.24 -14.57 6.74
N PRO A 307 -11.57 -14.69 6.57
CA PRO A 307 -12.39 -13.59 6.03
C PRO A 307 -12.49 -12.35 6.94
N GLN A 308 -12.23 -12.53 8.25
CA GLN A 308 -12.31 -11.48 9.26
C GLN A 308 -10.98 -10.76 9.53
N VAL A 309 -9.89 -11.20 8.90
CA VAL A 309 -8.56 -10.59 9.05
C VAL A 309 -8.26 -9.80 7.78
N PRO A 310 -8.35 -8.45 7.80
CA PRO A 310 -7.97 -7.64 6.65
C PRO A 310 -6.54 -7.93 6.23
N ILE A 311 -6.28 -7.94 4.93
CA ILE A 311 -4.94 -8.22 4.41
C ILE A 311 -4.15 -6.91 4.39
N ASP A 312 -3.06 -6.88 5.15
CA ASP A 312 -2.08 -5.80 5.08
C ASP A 312 -1.17 -5.97 3.87
N ILE A 313 -1.16 -4.97 2.98
CA ILE A 313 -0.47 -5.04 1.69
C ILE A 313 0.44 -3.85 1.47
N TYR A 314 1.67 -4.16 1.05
CA TYR A 314 2.61 -3.21 0.47
C TYR A 314 2.73 -3.43 -1.04
N VAL A 315 2.27 -2.45 -1.82
CA VAL A 315 2.32 -2.48 -3.28
C VAL A 315 3.75 -2.31 -3.75
N PHE A 316 4.18 -3.14 -4.70
CA PHE A 316 5.51 -3.09 -5.32
C PHE A 316 5.37 -2.58 -6.77
N ALA A 317 5.89 -1.41 -7.12
CA ALA A 317 6.58 -0.42 -6.26
C ALA A 317 6.21 1.02 -6.64
N LEU A 318 6.69 1.99 -5.87
CA LEU A 318 6.40 3.40 -6.12
C LEU A 318 6.91 3.88 -7.49
N PHE A 319 8.16 3.58 -7.82
CA PHE A 319 8.80 4.04 -9.05
C PHE A 319 9.35 2.89 -9.89
N ASN A 320 9.50 3.14 -11.19
CA ASN A 320 10.38 2.33 -12.03
C ASN A 320 11.83 2.55 -11.59
N GLU A 321 12.56 1.46 -11.38
CA GLU A 321 13.91 1.47 -10.81
C GLU A 321 14.93 1.03 -11.88
N ASP A 322 15.56 2.00 -12.56
CA ASP A 322 16.33 1.76 -13.79
C ASP A 322 17.66 1.01 -13.61
N LEU A 323 18.16 0.89 -12.39
CA LEU A 323 19.39 0.15 -12.08
C LEU A 323 19.15 -1.26 -11.55
N LYS A 324 17.89 -1.72 -11.43
CA LYS A 324 17.61 -3.08 -10.98
C LYS A 324 18.22 -4.11 -11.95
N PRO A 325 19.01 -5.09 -11.46
CA PRO A 325 19.57 -6.15 -12.28
C PRO A 325 18.48 -7.14 -12.71
N GLY A 326 18.82 -8.04 -13.64
CA GLY A 326 17.90 -9.10 -14.08
C GLY A 326 17.03 -8.69 -15.28
N PRO A 327 15.87 -9.35 -15.47
CA PRO A 327 15.07 -9.23 -16.68
C PRO A 327 14.38 -7.86 -16.82
N ALA A 328 13.91 -7.58 -18.05
CA ALA A 328 12.95 -6.55 -18.44
C ALA A 328 12.11 -5.98 -17.28
N SER A 329 11.30 -6.87 -16.72
CA SER A 329 10.29 -6.60 -15.71
C SER A 329 10.79 -5.90 -14.47
N GLU A 330 12.00 -6.23 -13.99
CA GLU A 330 12.54 -5.71 -12.73
C GLU A 330 12.62 -4.18 -12.71
N ARG A 331 12.82 -3.54 -13.88
CA ARG A 331 12.91 -2.08 -14.01
C ARG A 331 11.56 -1.40 -14.25
N ASN A 332 10.46 -2.15 -14.28
CA ASN A 332 9.16 -1.70 -14.81
C ASN A 332 7.95 -2.01 -13.89
N TYR A 333 8.17 -2.23 -12.59
CA TYR A 333 7.11 -2.44 -11.58
C TYR A 333 6.48 -1.16 -11.02
N GLY A 334 7.03 0.01 -11.34
CA GLY A 334 6.60 1.29 -10.78
C GLY A 334 5.15 1.64 -11.11
N LEU A 335 4.44 2.19 -10.13
CA LEU A 335 3.21 2.95 -10.38
C LEU A 335 3.52 4.27 -11.12
N TYR A 336 4.67 4.86 -10.82
CA TYR A 336 5.15 6.10 -11.41
C TYR A 336 6.48 5.94 -12.15
N TYR A 337 6.65 6.73 -13.19
CA TYR A 337 7.98 7.06 -13.68
C TYR A 337 8.71 7.95 -12.66
N PRO A 338 10.05 7.99 -12.69
CA PRO A 338 10.84 8.87 -11.83
C PRO A 338 10.49 10.36 -11.96
N ASN A 339 9.90 10.78 -13.09
CA ASN A 339 9.40 12.13 -13.28
C ASN A 339 8.01 12.39 -12.66
N GLY A 340 7.45 11.45 -11.88
CA GLY A 340 6.16 11.59 -11.18
C GLY A 340 4.92 11.45 -12.06
N THR A 341 5.08 11.16 -13.35
CA THR A 341 3.97 10.76 -14.22
C THR A 341 3.62 9.29 -14.00
N GLN A 342 2.34 8.95 -14.11
CA GLN A 342 1.87 7.57 -13.95
C GLN A 342 2.33 6.71 -15.13
N VAL A 343 2.70 5.47 -14.86
CA VAL A 343 3.09 4.51 -15.92
C VAL A 343 1.86 3.97 -16.65
N TYR A 344 0.76 3.80 -15.93
CA TYR A 344 -0.53 3.33 -16.40
C TYR A 344 -1.64 3.88 -15.50
N ASP A 345 -2.88 3.89 -16.01
CA ASP A 345 -4.06 4.24 -15.23
C ASP A 345 -4.46 3.04 -14.33
N ILE A 346 -4.69 3.29 -13.03
CA ILE A 346 -5.18 2.28 -12.08
C ILE A 346 -6.69 2.42 -11.79
N GLY A 347 -7.40 3.23 -12.58
CA GLY A 347 -8.86 3.31 -12.64
C GLY A 347 -9.45 4.66 -12.21
N SER A 348 -10.66 4.92 -12.73
CA SER A 348 -11.45 6.16 -12.63
C SER A 348 -11.82 6.69 -11.24
N GLN A 349 -11.42 6.03 -10.14
CA GLN A 349 -11.63 6.55 -8.78
C GLN A 349 -10.54 7.53 -8.32
N GLY A 350 -9.53 7.82 -9.15
CA GLY A 350 -8.56 8.88 -8.85
C GLY A 350 -7.56 8.53 -7.76
N TYR A 351 -7.24 7.24 -7.59
CA TYR A 351 -6.29 6.75 -6.58
C TYR A 351 -4.88 7.32 -6.72
N LEU A 352 -4.52 7.79 -7.92
CA LEU A 352 -3.24 8.42 -8.22
C LEU A 352 -3.50 9.83 -8.82
N PRO A 353 -3.15 10.93 -8.15
CA PRO A 353 -2.95 12.23 -8.76
C PRO A 353 -1.66 12.24 -9.60
N GLN A 354 -1.61 13.12 -10.60
CA GLN A 354 -0.34 13.43 -11.28
C GLN A 354 0.51 14.39 -10.46
N LEU A 355 1.82 14.17 -10.43
CA LEU A 355 2.77 15.17 -9.95
C LEU A 355 3.15 16.13 -11.06
N THR A 356 2.77 17.40 -10.92
CA THR A 356 3.33 18.47 -11.75
C THR A 356 4.61 18.99 -11.11
N PHE A 357 5.76 18.58 -11.61
CA PHE A 357 7.03 19.24 -11.26
C PHE A 357 7.19 20.49 -12.12
N SER A 358 6.97 21.68 -11.53
CA SER A 358 7.44 22.91 -12.17
C SER A 358 8.96 22.94 -12.13
N ALA A 359 9.61 23.20 -13.27
CA ALA A 359 11.06 23.22 -13.41
C ALA A 359 11.74 24.44 -12.76
N ASP A 360 10.97 25.34 -12.14
CA ASP A 360 11.51 26.56 -11.55
C ASP A 360 11.23 26.69 -10.05
N SER A 361 12.30 27.09 -9.36
CA SER A 361 12.40 27.80 -8.07
C SER A 361 12.58 27.00 -6.77
N ASN A 362 13.46 27.55 -5.93
CA ASN A 362 13.56 27.34 -4.50
C ASN A 362 12.19 27.55 -3.84
N ILE A 363 11.56 26.49 -3.34
CA ILE A 363 10.28 26.60 -2.64
C ILE A 363 10.48 26.24 -1.17
N ASN A 364 10.38 27.26 -0.30
CA ASN A 364 10.04 27.09 1.11
C ASN A 364 8.63 26.49 1.22
N ALA A 365 8.49 25.53 2.13
CA ALA A 365 7.36 24.61 2.25
C ALA A 365 6.03 25.22 2.76
N SER A 366 5.60 26.40 2.29
CA SER A 366 4.36 27.02 2.77
C SER A 366 3.25 27.27 1.75
N HIS A 367 3.46 27.19 0.42
CA HIS A 367 2.34 27.32 -0.53
C HIS A 367 2.61 26.60 -1.85
N ILE A 368 1.95 25.45 -2.08
CA ILE A 368 1.80 24.84 -3.40
C ILE A 368 0.30 24.57 -3.61
N HIS A 369 -0.24 25.10 -4.71
CA HIS A 369 -1.64 24.94 -5.11
C HIS A 369 -1.81 23.63 -5.88
N LEU A 370 -2.54 22.66 -5.33
CA LEU A 370 -2.97 21.46 -6.03
C LEU A 370 -4.16 21.82 -6.94
N GLN A 371 -4.05 21.58 -8.25
CA GLN A 371 -5.20 21.60 -9.17
C GLN A 371 -5.80 20.19 -9.23
N VAL A 372 -6.90 19.99 -8.50
CA VAL A 372 -7.79 18.85 -8.69
C VAL A 372 -8.64 19.15 -9.93
N SER A 373 -8.64 18.27 -10.93
CA SER A 373 -9.57 18.37 -12.05
C SER A 373 -11.01 18.28 -11.54
N GLU A 374 -11.84 19.27 -11.89
CA GLU A 374 -13.23 19.34 -11.42
C GLU A 374 -14.05 18.10 -11.84
N PRO A 375 -14.95 17.59 -10.98
CA PRO A 375 -15.88 16.55 -11.38
C PRO A 375 -16.96 17.10 -12.33
N SER A 376 -17.07 16.42 -13.46
CA SER A 376 -18.14 16.37 -14.47
C SER A 376 -19.48 17.06 -14.16
N HIS A 377 -19.93 17.90 -15.12
CA HIS A 377 -21.28 18.29 -15.60
C HIS A 377 -22.44 18.53 -14.60
N CYS A 378 -22.54 17.81 -13.49
CA CYS A 378 -23.56 17.96 -12.46
C CYS A 378 -23.45 19.30 -11.70
N VAL A 379 -22.23 19.76 -11.43
CA VAL A 379 -21.98 21.03 -10.70
C VAL A 379 -22.40 22.24 -11.53
N HIS A 380 -22.20 22.19 -12.85
CA HIS A 380 -22.61 23.26 -13.77
C HIS A 380 -24.13 23.39 -13.88
N ILE A 381 -24.86 22.27 -13.81
CA ILE A 381 -26.33 22.25 -13.82
C ILE A 381 -26.89 22.83 -12.51
N ILE A 382 -26.25 22.55 -11.37
CA ILE A 382 -26.65 23.09 -10.06
C ILE A 382 -26.43 24.61 -10.01
N MET A 383 -25.32 25.11 -10.56
CA MET A 383 -25.06 26.55 -10.66
C MET A 383 -26.06 27.27 -11.57
N CYS A 384 -26.40 26.70 -12.74
CA CYS A 384 -27.40 27.28 -13.63
C CYS A 384 -28.82 27.31 -13.03
N LEU A 385 -29.18 26.30 -12.24
CA LEU A 385 -30.48 26.27 -11.54
C LEU A 385 -30.57 27.33 -10.43
N LEU A 386 -29.48 27.61 -9.72
CA LEU A 386 -29.42 28.65 -8.69
C LEU A 386 -29.53 30.07 -9.28
N GLU A 387 -28.92 30.34 -10.44
CA GLU A 387 -29.07 31.63 -11.13
C GLU A 387 -30.49 31.87 -11.66
N LEU A 388 -31.18 30.81 -12.12
CA LEU A 388 -32.58 30.92 -12.52
C LEU A 388 -33.50 31.25 -11.33
N ILE A 389 -33.24 30.67 -10.17
CA ILE A 389 -34.02 30.91 -8.94
C ILE A 389 -33.82 32.34 -8.42
N TYR A 390 -32.60 32.89 -8.51
CA TYR A 390 -32.34 34.30 -8.17
C TYR A 390 -33.02 35.27 -9.13
N SER A 391 -33.06 34.95 -10.42
CA SER A 391 -33.66 35.79 -11.46
C SER A 391 -35.19 35.87 -11.34
N VAL A 392 -35.85 34.80 -10.90
CA VAL A 392 -37.32 34.77 -10.71
C VAL A 392 -37.75 35.57 -9.47
N ASN A 393 -36.92 35.65 -8.43
CA ASN A 393 -37.24 36.42 -7.22
C ASN A 393 -37.04 37.94 -7.36
N PHE A 394 -36.23 38.40 -8.33
CA PHE A 394 -35.99 39.83 -8.53
C PHE A 394 -37.08 40.54 -9.36
N LEU A 395 -37.89 39.79 -10.11
CA LEU A 395 -38.95 40.35 -10.97
C LEU A 395 -40.33 40.47 -10.29
N GLY A 396 -40.50 39.96 -9.07
CA GLY A 396 -41.77 40.00 -8.32
C GLY A 396 -41.95 41.23 -7.39
N GLY A 397 -40.93 42.08 -7.27
CA GLY A 397 -40.83 43.09 -6.20
C GLY A 397 -41.01 44.55 -6.63
N VAL A 398 -41.87 44.87 -7.61
CA VAL A 398 -42.24 46.27 -7.91
C VAL A 398 -43.71 46.38 -8.32
N ARG A 399 -44.58 46.81 -7.39
CA ARG A 399 -45.77 47.68 -7.58
C ARG A 399 -46.69 47.62 -6.35
N HIS A 400 -46.64 48.65 -5.50
CA HIS A 400 -47.73 49.61 -5.37
C HIS A 400 -47.36 50.77 -4.43
N ALA A 401 -47.49 51.98 -4.96
CA ALA A 401 -47.19 53.24 -4.31
C ALA A 401 -48.38 53.81 -3.51
N ASP A 402 -48.01 54.57 -2.48
CA ASP A 402 -48.76 55.47 -1.61
C ASP A 402 -49.88 56.30 -2.24
N ARG A 403 -50.97 56.49 -1.47
CA ARG A 403 -51.82 57.69 -1.52
C ARG A 403 -52.37 58.07 -0.14
N SER A 404 -52.12 59.34 0.20
CA SER A 404 -52.80 60.22 1.18
C SER A 404 -52.55 59.92 2.68
N ASN A 405 -52.27 60.87 3.57
CA ASN A 405 -52.83 62.22 3.69
C ASN A 405 -51.99 63.07 4.68
N MET A 406 -51.68 64.33 4.34
CA MET A 406 -51.65 65.45 5.30
C MET A 406 -51.59 66.79 4.55
N LYS A 407 -52.69 67.56 4.64
CA LYS A 407 -52.68 69.02 4.61
C LYS A 407 -53.46 69.49 5.85
N ASN A 408 -52.83 70.39 6.60
CA ASN A 408 -53.37 71.05 7.80
C ASN A 408 -54.48 72.05 7.45
N SER A 409 -55.59 71.97 8.19
CA SER A 409 -56.37 73.09 8.76
C SER A 409 -57.52 72.54 9.59
#